data_AF-A0A543IFJ9-F1
#
_entry.id   AF-A0A543IFJ9-F1
#
_cell.length_a   1.000
_cell.length_b   1.000
_cell.length_c   1.000
_cell.angle_alpha   90.00
_cell.angle_beta   90.00
_cell.angle_gamma   90.00
#
_symmetry.space_group_name_H-M   'P 1'
#
loop_
_entity.id
_entity.type
_entity.pdbx_description
1 polymer ?
#
loop_
_entity_poly.entity_id
_entity_poly.type
_entity_poly.pdbx_seq_one_letter_code
_entity_poly.pdbx_strand_id
1 'polypeptide(L)'
;MGGTGKVPLMRSKRCSDCGEIKPATEFWKNKSSKDGLAYYCKPCFRLRNSRSYRKGQAKLGKVPRPYRSLSDVPEGMKYCPSCRETKPTDAFGSNRAEKSGRAAYCRPCHNKAMAEIRARNHGSERNYLLKLRYGVTEERVKQMIAAQGGICVICLRGEPKHVDHSHLTGLLRGVLCFKCNGGLGQFSDDPRCLGDAADYLEFDGPHAYRMTLELGVPAIDGHAHRRAGVTLSGEKVRLSGSNRQNHLRRRYGIHEADARWLLDLQGGWCAICGDAPAEHVDHDHETGAVRGMACGGCNSGMGQFGDDPLTLRRAADYLLGQLVKEISLPGGVSRLSFTLPDVDPATVPAGGWEPHREADGRHRRKAWKEGDGEGRAWVDLCLEKIFAALAESAGRRRAG
;
A
#
# COMPACT_ATOMS: atom_id res chain seq x y z
N MET A 1 -9.84 -88.27 13.25
CA MET A 1 -10.82 -87.97 12.18
C MET A 1 -11.37 -86.58 12.41
N GLY A 2 -11.23 -85.69 11.43
CA GLY A 2 -11.70 -84.30 11.53
C GLY A 2 -11.34 -83.57 10.25
N GLY A 3 -11.99 -83.97 9.15
CA GLY A 3 -11.71 -83.45 7.82
C GLY A 3 -11.84 -81.94 7.78
N THR A 4 -10.78 -81.28 7.32
CA THR A 4 -10.81 -79.89 6.86
C THR A 4 -11.65 -79.84 5.58
N GLY A 5 -12.97 -79.86 5.73
CA GLY A 5 -13.89 -79.57 4.65
C GLY A 5 -13.63 -78.14 4.17
N LYS A 6 -12.96 -78.00 3.02
CA LYS A 6 -12.86 -76.73 2.31
C LYS A 6 -14.29 -76.23 2.06
N VAL A 7 -14.72 -75.23 2.83
CA VAL A 7 -15.99 -74.53 2.62
C VAL A 7 -15.99 -74.05 1.16
N PRO A 8 -17.01 -74.36 0.35
CA PRO A 8 -17.05 -73.94 -1.04
C PRO A 8 -16.89 -72.42 -1.13
N LEU A 9 -16.00 -71.96 -2.00
CA LEU A 9 -15.87 -70.53 -2.33
C LEU A 9 -17.19 -70.06 -2.94
N MET A 10 -18.10 -69.58 -2.09
CA MET A 10 -19.39 -69.06 -2.52
C MET A 10 -19.14 -67.86 -3.43
N ARG A 11 -19.59 -67.94 -4.70
CA ARG A 11 -19.32 -66.89 -5.71
C ARG A 11 -20.27 -65.70 -5.57
N SER A 12 -21.48 -65.93 -5.06
CA SER A 12 -22.50 -64.92 -4.82
C SER A 12 -23.32 -65.28 -3.58
N LYS A 13 -23.93 -64.26 -2.95
CA LYS A 13 -24.74 -64.38 -1.74
C LYS A 13 -25.91 -63.41 -1.81
N ARG A 14 -27.07 -63.83 -1.29
CA ARG A 14 -28.24 -62.95 -1.10
C ARG A 14 -28.05 -62.08 0.14
N CYS A 15 -28.17 -60.76 0.00
CA CYS A 15 -28.14 -59.84 1.13
C CYS A 15 -29.44 -59.93 1.95
N SER A 16 -29.34 -60.14 3.27
CA SER A 16 -30.53 -60.22 4.14
C SER A 16 -31.26 -58.88 4.33
N ASP A 17 -30.68 -57.75 3.91
CA ASP A 17 -31.27 -56.42 4.09
C ASP A 17 -31.97 -55.94 2.82
N CYS A 18 -31.28 -55.93 1.68
CA CYS A 18 -31.85 -55.49 0.39
C CYS A 18 -32.43 -56.64 -0.46
N GLY A 19 -32.25 -57.89 -0.07
CA GLY A 19 -32.80 -59.06 -0.78
C GLY A 19 -32.11 -59.42 -2.10
N GLU A 20 -31.21 -58.59 -2.61
CA GLU A 20 -30.49 -58.79 -3.87
C GLU A 20 -29.37 -59.85 -3.75
N ILE A 21 -29.15 -60.61 -4.83
CA ILE A 21 -28.02 -61.53 -4.96
C ILE A 21 -26.82 -60.76 -5.51
N LYS A 22 -25.72 -60.71 -4.75
CA LYS A 22 -24.50 -59.98 -5.12
C LYS A 22 -23.29 -60.90 -5.10
N PRO A 23 -22.21 -60.58 -5.85
CA PRO A 23 -20.99 -61.36 -5.80
C PRO A 23 -20.38 -61.34 -4.39
N ALA A 24 -19.63 -62.38 -4.02
CA ALA A 24 -19.03 -62.51 -2.70
C ALA A 24 -18.08 -61.36 -2.33
N THR A 25 -17.50 -60.69 -3.33
CA THR A 25 -16.68 -59.48 -3.18
C THR A 25 -17.45 -58.30 -2.59
N GLU A 26 -18.78 -58.28 -2.69
CA GLU A 26 -19.68 -57.26 -2.12
C GLU A 26 -20.02 -57.52 -0.65
N PHE A 27 -19.49 -58.59 -0.04
CA PHE A 27 -19.68 -58.91 1.37
C PHE A 27 -18.35 -58.81 2.13
N TRP A 28 -18.41 -58.46 3.41
CA TRP A 28 -17.23 -58.54 4.28
C TRP A 28 -16.97 -60.00 4.68
N LYS A 29 -15.72 -60.37 4.91
CA LYS A 29 -15.39 -61.71 5.44
C LYS A 29 -15.88 -61.81 6.89
N ASN A 30 -16.60 -62.87 7.21
CA ASN A 30 -17.06 -63.16 8.56
C ASN A 30 -16.73 -64.61 8.92
N LYS A 31 -15.73 -64.81 9.78
CA LYS A 31 -15.29 -66.16 10.19
C LYS A 31 -16.36 -66.93 10.97
N SER A 32 -17.34 -66.23 11.55
CA SER A 32 -18.41 -66.83 12.34
C SER A 32 -19.59 -67.31 11.50
N SER A 33 -19.66 -66.99 10.20
CA SER A 33 -20.72 -67.49 9.33
C SER A 33 -20.31 -68.79 8.64
N LYS A 34 -21.28 -69.68 8.39
CA LYS A 34 -21.06 -70.99 7.75
C LYS A 34 -20.39 -70.88 6.37
N ASP A 35 -20.61 -69.79 5.67
CA ASP A 35 -20.10 -69.50 4.33
C ASP A 35 -18.92 -68.51 4.32
N GLY A 36 -18.43 -68.09 5.48
CA GLY A 36 -17.32 -67.15 5.61
C GLY A 36 -17.62 -65.70 5.20
N LEU A 37 -18.87 -65.36 4.84
CA LEU A 37 -19.30 -64.03 4.38
C LEU A 37 -20.36 -63.41 5.30
N ALA A 38 -20.29 -62.08 5.49
CA ALA A 38 -21.28 -61.32 6.25
C ALA A 38 -22.72 -61.50 5.73
N TYR A 39 -23.72 -61.30 6.61
CA TYR A 39 -25.14 -61.42 6.27
C TYR A 39 -25.66 -60.27 5.39
N TYR A 40 -25.00 -59.12 5.46
CA TYR A 40 -25.38 -57.91 4.73
C TYR A 40 -24.28 -57.54 3.73
N CYS A 41 -24.69 -57.06 2.56
CA CYS A 41 -23.75 -56.48 1.60
C CYS A 41 -23.10 -55.21 2.18
N LYS A 42 -21.92 -54.85 1.65
CA LYS A 42 -21.14 -53.69 2.07
C LYS A 42 -21.99 -52.40 2.14
N PRO A 43 -22.85 -52.05 1.16
CA PRO A 43 -23.74 -50.89 1.27
C PRO A 43 -24.69 -50.94 2.47
N CYS A 44 -25.42 -52.04 2.65
CA CYS A 44 -26.40 -52.22 3.73
C CYS A 44 -25.74 -52.22 5.12
N PHE A 45 -24.59 -52.90 5.25
CA PHE A 45 -23.80 -52.89 6.48
C PHE A 45 -23.40 -51.47 6.90
N ARG A 46 -22.94 -50.65 5.94
CA ARG A 46 -22.50 -49.28 6.21
C ARG A 46 -23.67 -48.33 6.50
N LEU A 47 -24.81 -48.50 5.83
CA LEU A 47 -26.06 -47.79 6.16
C LEU A 47 -26.47 -48.06 7.61
N ARG A 48 -26.45 -49.33 8.04
CA ARG A 48 -26.71 -49.72 9.42
C ARG A 48 -25.70 -49.11 10.39
N ASN A 49 -24.42 -49.15 10.07
CA ASN A 49 -23.37 -48.56 10.91
C ASN A 49 -23.54 -47.04 11.07
N SER A 50 -24.03 -46.34 10.03
CA SER A 50 -24.30 -44.90 10.08
C SER A 50 -25.61 -44.50 10.81
N ARG A 51 -26.41 -45.47 11.28
CA ARG A 51 -27.76 -45.22 11.84
C ARG A 51 -27.71 -44.34 13.09
N SER A 52 -26.77 -44.59 13.99
CA SER A 52 -26.59 -43.79 15.22
C SER A 52 -26.19 -42.34 14.88
N TYR A 53 -25.21 -42.17 13.99
CA TYR A 53 -24.79 -40.85 13.50
C TYR A 53 -25.94 -40.07 12.87
N ARG A 54 -26.73 -40.71 11.99
CA ARG A 54 -27.87 -40.08 11.33
C ARG A 54 -28.95 -39.66 12.32
N LYS A 55 -29.25 -40.50 13.33
CA LYS A 55 -30.16 -40.14 14.43
C LYS A 55 -29.64 -38.92 15.21
N GLY A 56 -28.34 -38.85 15.48
CA GLY A 56 -27.73 -37.69 16.14
C GLY A 56 -27.84 -36.40 15.32
N GLN A 57 -27.60 -36.45 14.00
CA GLN A 57 -27.76 -35.29 13.13
C GLN A 57 -29.21 -34.81 13.04
N ALA A 58 -30.18 -35.74 12.97
CA ALA A 58 -31.60 -35.42 12.96
C ALA A 58 -32.05 -34.69 14.23
N LYS A 59 -31.54 -35.07 15.42
CA LYS A 59 -31.79 -34.37 16.69
C LYS A 59 -31.28 -32.91 16.68
N LEU A 60 -30.20 -32.65 15.94
CA LEU A 60 -29.62 -31.31 15.78
C LEU A 60 -30.29 -30.50 14.66
N GLY A 61 -31.37 -31.02 14.04
CA GLY A 61 -32.04 -30.39 12.90
C GLY A 61 -31.19 -30.37 11.62
N LYS A 62 -30.10 -31.15 11.55
CA LYS A 62 -29.15 -31.15 10.42
C LYS A 62 -29.45 -32.29 9.46
N VAL A 63 -29.43 -32.00 8.16
CA VAL A 63 -29.50 -33.04 7.12
C VAL A 63 -28.18 -33.82 7.11
N PRO A 64 -28.20 -35.13 7.40
CA PRO A 64 -26.98 -35.93 7.42
C PRO A 64 -26.35 -35.98 6.03
N ARG A 65 -25.01 -35.93 5.98
CA ARG A 65 -24.25 -36.03 4.72
C ARG A 65 -24.63 -37.30 3.96
N PRO A 66 -24.76 -37.25 2.62
CA PRO A 66 -24.96 -38.44 1.81
C PRO A 66 -23.85 -39.44 2.09
N TYR A 67 -24.22 -40.71 2.27
CA TYR A 67 -23.23 -41.75 2.45
C TYR A 67 -22.56 -42.01 1.09
N ARG A 68 -21.23 -41.86 1.02
CA ARG A 68 -20.41 -42.21 -0.16
C ARG A 68 -19.21 -43.04 0.27
N SER A 69 -18.96 -44.11 -0.46
CA SER A 69 -17.74 -44.90 -0.35
C SER A 69 -16.62 -44.23 -1.15
N LEU A 70 -15.37 -44.43 -0.75
CA LEU A 70 -14.22 -43.94 -1.53
C LEU A 70 -14.22 -44.51 -2.97
N SER A 71 -14.77 -45.72 -3.13
CA SER A 71 -14.94 -46.42 -4.41
C SER A 71 -15.97 -45.77 -5.33
N ASP A 72 -16.83 -44.89 -4.80
CA ASP A 72 -17.87 -44.18 -5.57
C ASP A 72 -17.30 -42.91 -6.24
N VAL A 73 -16.05 -42.55 -5.94
CA VAL A 73 -15.38 -41.38 -6.52
C VAL A 73 -14.37 -41.89 -7.55
N PRO A 74 -14.48 -41.47 -8.82
CA PRO A 74 -13.51 -41.84 -9.86
C PRO A 74 -12.08 -41.45 -9.48
N GLU A 75 -11.11 -42.18 -10.02
CA GLU A 75 -9.69 -41.85 -9.85
C GLU A 75 -9.41 -40.42 -10.35
N GLY A 76 -8.58 -39.67 -9.61
CA GLY A 76 -8.29 -38.26 -9.90
C GLY A 76 -9.38 -37.25 -9.50
N MET A 77 -10.52 -37.72 -8.97
CA MET A 77 -11.62 -36.88 -8.49
C MET A 77 -11.73 -36.87 -6.96
N LYS A 78 -12.35 -35.83 -6.40
CA LYS A 78 -12.65 -35.69 -4.98
C LYS A 78 -14.03 -35.06 -4.77
N TYR A 79 -14.74 -35.54 -3.76
CA TYR A 79 -16.03 -35.00 -3.36
C TYR A 79 -15.88 -33.82 -2.40
N CYS A 80 -16.59 -32.72 -2.68
CA CYS A 80 -16.69 -31.57 -1.77
C CYS A 80 -17.95 -31.71 -0.88
N PRO A 81 -17.82 -31.85 0.45
CA PRO A 81 -18.98 -31.96 1.36
C PRO A 81 -19.84 -30.70 1.46
N SER A 82 -19.33 -29.54 1.01
CA SER A 82 -20.02 -28.26 1.10
C SER A 82 -21.00 -28.08 -0.07
N CYS A 83 -20.51 -28.13 -1.32
CA CYS A 83 -21.37 -28.02 -2.51
C CYS A 83 -21.95 -29.35 -2.98
N ARG A 84 -21.55 -30.47 -2.37
CA ARG A 84 -22.02 -31.83 -2.66
C ARG A 84 -21.74 -32.30 -4.09
N GLU A 85 -20.71 -31.77 -4.73
CA GLU A 85 -20.26 -32.15 -6.06
C GLU A 85 -18.95 -32.93 -6.02
N THR A 86 -18.77 -33.85 -6.98
CA THR A 86 -17.48 -34.47 -7.28
C THR A 86 -16.74 -33.59 -8.29
N LYS A 87 -15.52 -33.18 -7.96
CA LYS A 87 -14.68 -32.31 -8.80
C LYS A 87 -13.29 -32.93 -8.96
N PRO A 88 -12.51 -32.54 -9.99
CA PRO A 88 -11.15 -33.02 -10.10
C PRO A 88 -10.31 -32.55 -8.91
N THR A 89 -9.30 -33.32 -8.55
CA THR A 89 -8.52 -33.10 -7.32
C THR A 89 -7.78 -31.74 -7.31
N ASP A 90 -7.49 -31.17 -8.46
CA ASP A 90 -6.89 -29.83 -8.65
C ASP A 90 -7.79 -28.68 -8.20
N ALA A 91 -9.11 -28.88 -8.19
CA ALA A 91 -10.10 -27.94 -7.68
C ALA A 91 -10.06 -27.80 -6.15
N PHE A 92 -9.19 -28.56 -5.47
CA PHE A 92 -8.99 -28.56 -4.02
C PHE A 92 -7.59 -28.03 -3.71
N GLY A 93 -7.46 -27.23 -2.64
CA GLY A 93 -6.15 -26.78 -2.15
C GLY A 93 -5.30 -27.95 -1.67
N SER A 94 -3.98 -27.76 -1.59
CA SER A 94 -3.09 -28.72 -0.94
C SER A 94 -3.28 -28.67 0.57
N ASN A 95 -3.32 -29.84 1.22
CA ASN A 95 -3.29 -29.93 2.68
C ASN A 95 -2.55 -31.22 3.07
N ARG A 96 -1.31 -31.07 3.52
CA ARG A 96 -0.43 -32.20 3.87
C ARG A 96 -0.89 -32.95 5.13
N ALA A 97 -1.75 -32.34 5.96
CA ALA A 97 -2.29 -32.99 7.15
C ALA A 97 -3.39 -34.02 6.84
N GLU A 98 -4.01 -33.94 5.65
CA GLU A 98 -5.06 -34.87 5.25
C GLU A 98 -4.48 -36.12 4.57
N LYS A 99 -5.09 -37.29 4.79
CA LYS A 99 -4.64 -38.56 4.19
C LYS A 99 -4.59 -38.51 2.65
N SER A 100 -5.44 -37.69 2.03
CA SER A 100 -5.45 -37.49 0.58
C SER A 100 -4.51 -36.38 0.08
N GLY A 101 -3.77 -35.70 0.96
CA GLY A 101 -2.91 -34.54 0.61
C GLY A 101 -3.65 -33.31 0.08
N ARG A 102 -4.99 -33.30 0.11
CA ARG A 102 -5.86 -32.28 -0.49
C ARG A 102 -6.90 -31.83 0.53
N ALA A 103 -7.24 -30.55 0.51
CA ALA A 103 -8.25 -29.95 1.39
C ALA A 103 -9.61 -30.68 1.31
N ALA A 104 -10.40 -30.58 2.38
CA ALA A 104 -11.72 -31.20 2.47
C ALA A 104 -12.76 -30.50 1.56
N TYR A 105 -12.62 -29.19 1.35
CA TYR A 105 -13.52 -28.38 0.53
C TYR A 105 -12.84 -27.96 -0.78
N CYS A 106 -13.62 -27.82 -1.85
CA CYS A 106 -13.12 -27.22 -3.09
C CYS A 106 -12.78 -25.75 -2.86
N ARG A 107 -11.87 -25.19 -3.68
CA ARG A 107 -11.40 -23.80 -3.59
C ARG A 107 -12.53 -22.78 -3.44
N PRO A 108 -13.63 -22.82 -4.24
CA PRO A 108 -14.74 -21.87 -4.07
C PRO A 108 -15.42 -21.96 -2.70
N CYS A 109 -15.69 -23.18 -2.21
CA CYS A 109 -16.32 -23.38 -0.90
C CYS A 109 -15.39 -22.99 0.24
N HIS A 110 -14.09 -23.27 0.10
CA HIS A 110 -13.08 -22.84 1.05
C HIS A 110 -13.01 -21.30 1.11
N ASN A 111 -12.96 -20.64 -0.04
CA ASN A 111 -12.90 -19.17 -0.12
C ASN A 111 -14.14 -18.53 0.51
N LYS A 112 -15.33 -19.07 0.26
CA LYS A 112 -16.57 -18.61 0.90
C LYS A 112 -16.53 -18.77 2.42
N ALA A 113 -16.13 -19.93 2.92
CA ALA A 113 -16.01 -20.17 4.35
C ALA A 113 -14.96 -19.25 5.01
N MET A 114 -13.81 -19.03 4.35
CA MET A 114 -12.79 -18.10 4.82
C MET A 114 -13.26 -16.64 4.80
N ALA A 115 -14.10 -16.24 3.85
CA ALA A 115 -14.71 -14.91 3.83
C ALA A 115 -15.69 -14.74 5.00
N GLU A 116 -16.53 -15.74 5.28
CA GLU A 116 -17.46 -15.73 6.42
C GLU A 116 -16.72 -15.70 7.78
N ILE A 117 -15.62 -16.45 7.92
CA ILE A 117 -14.78 -16.42 9.13
C ILE A 117 -14.12 -15.05 9.28
N ARG A 118 -13.59 -14.47 8.20
CA ARG A 118 -13.00 -13.12 8.21
C ARG A 118 -14.04 -12.07 8.63
N ALA A 119 -15.24 -12.13 8.07
CA ALA A 119 -16.33 -11.24 8.44
C ALA A 119 -16.75 -11.41 9.91
N ARG A 120 -16.82 -12.65 10.42
CA ARG A 120 -17.18 -12.92 11.82
C ARG A 120 -16.13 -12.43 12.81
N ASN A 121 -14.85 -12.69 12.53
CA ASN A 121 -13.77 -12.40 13.48
C ASN A 121 -13.30 -10.95 13.45
N HIS A 122 -13.40 -10.29 12.29
CA HIS A 122 -12.85 -8.95 12.09
C HIS A 122 -13.93 -7.91 11.73
N GLY A 123 -15.18 -8.31 11.50
CA GLY A 123 -16.27 -7.43 11.09
C GLY A 123 -16.17 -7.05 9.62
N SER A 124 -15.21 -6.17 9.28
CA SER A 124 -14.95 -5.70 7.93
C SER A 124 -13.59 -6.19 7.41
N GLU A 125 -13.46 -6.33 6.09
CA GLU A 125 -12.16 -6.59 5.45
C GLU A 125 -11.15 -5.48 5.78
N ARG A 126 -11.64 -4.23 5.89
CA ARG A 126 -10.86 -3.08 6.31
C ARG A 126 -10.28 -3.25 7.71
N ASN A 127 -11.09 -3.63 8.70
CA ASN A 127 -10.63 -3.84 10.07
C ASN A 127 -9.63 -5.01 10.19
N TYR A 128 -9.82 -6.07 9.38
CA TYR A 128 -8.82 -7.15 9.27
C TYR A 128 -7.46 -6.61 8.77
N LEU A 129 -7.46 -5.85 7.67
CA LEU A 129 -6.24 -5.29 7.09
C LEU A 129 -5.56 -4.25 8.00
N LEU A 130 -6.35 -3.46 8.74
CA LEU A 130 -5.83 -2.51 9.73
C LEU A 130 -5.14 -3.23 10.90
N LYS A 131 -5.77 -4.29 11.44
CA LYS A 131 -5.16 -5.11 12.48
C LYS A 131 -3.88 -5.80 12.00
N LEU A 132 -3.89 -6.34 10.78
CA LEU A 132 -2.76 -7.06 10.21
C LEU A 132 -1.55 -6.15 9.94
N ARG A 133 -1.78 -4.94 9.40
CA ARG A 133 -0.69 -4.03 8.98
C ARG A 133 -0.23 -3.07 10.08
N TYR A 134 -1.16 -2.62 10.92
CA TYR A 134 -0.93 -1.48 11.81
C TYR A 134 -1.25 -1.80 13.28
N GLY A 135 -1.74 -3.00 13.58
CA GLY A 135 -2.11 -3.38 14.94
C GLY A 135 -3.29 -2.58 15.52
N VAL A 136 -4.06 -1.85 14.69
CA VAL A 136 -5.18 -1.01 15.15
C VAL A 136 -6.52 -1.45 14.58
N THR A 137 -7.58 -1.15 15.34
CA THR A 137 -8.96 -1.41 14.91
C THR A 137 -9.53 -0.23 14.14
N GLU A 138 -10.58 -0.47 13.37
CA GLU A 138 -11.34 0.58 12.70
C GLU A 138 -11.93 1.60 13.70
N GLU A 139 -12.38 1.13 14.89
CA GLU A 139 -12.83 1.99 15.98
C GLU A 139 -11.72 2.89 16.50
N ARG A 140 -10.50 2.37 16.66
CA ARG A 140 -9.35 3.15 17.10
C ARG A 140 -8.98 4.22 16.07
N VAL A 141 -9.01 3.89 14.78
CA VAL A 141 -8.78 4.88 13.70
C VAL A 141 -9.84 5.97 13.72
N LYS A 142 -11.12 5.63 13.96
CA LYS A 142 -12.19 6.64 14.13
C LYS A 142 -11.92 7.58 15.31
N GLN A 143 -11.43 7.06 16.44
CA GLN A 143 -11.03 7.88 17.59
C GLN A 143 -9.86 8.82 17.25
N MET A 144 -8.85 8.34 16.50
CA MET A 144 -7.74 9.18 16.05
C MET A 144 -8.20 10.31 15.13
N ILE A 145 -9.10 10.01 14.18
CA ILE A 145 -9.70 11.01 13.29
C ILE A 145 -10.48 12.06 14.10
N ALA A 146 -11.28 11.62 15.08
CA ALA A 146 -12.03 12.53 15.94
C ALA A 146 -11.11 13.42 16.79
N ALA A 147 -10.03 12.87 17.36
CA ALA A 147 -9.04 13.62 18.12
C ALA A 147 -8.31 14.68 17.28
N GLN A 148 -8.15 14.45 15.98
CA GLN A 148 -7.61 15.43 15.04
C GLN A 148 -8.63 16.49 14.59
N GLY A 149 -9.87 16.46 15.09
CA GLY A 149 -10.94 17.33 14.61
C GLY A 149 -11.42 17.00 13.20
N GLY A 150 -11.21 15.77 12.73
CA GLY A 150 -11.66 15.33 11.40
C GLY A 150 -10.85 15.88 10.23
N ILE A 151 -9.67 16.46 10.47
CA ILE A 151 -8.82 17.06 9.43
C ILE A 151 -7.42 16.43 9.39
N CYS A 152 -6.78 16.48 8.23
CA CYS A 152 -5.37 16.14 8.07
C CYS A 152 -4.51 17.15 8.83
N VAL A 153 -3.78 16.67 9.84
CA VAL A 153 -2.93 17.53 10.67
C VAL A 153 -1.79 18.19 9.90
N ILE A 154 -1.36 17.67 8.75
CA ILE A 154 -0.29 18.31 7.95
C ILE A 154 -0.84 19.49 7.15
N CYS A 155 -1.79 19.28 6.24
CA CYS A 155 -2.23 20.34 5.32
C CYS A 155 -3.37 21.21 5.85
N LEU A 156 -4.11 20.76 6.87
CA LEU A 156 -5.31 21.45 7.38
C LEU A 156 -6.35 21.78 6.29
N ARG A 157 -6.42 20.96 5.22
CA ARG A 157 -7.39 21.11 4.12
C ARG A 157 -8.17 19.82 3.84
N GLY A 158 -7.48 18.68 3.86
CA GLY A 158 -8.03 17.40 3.42
C GLY A 158 -8.56 16.52 4.54
N GLU A 159 -9.52 15.67 4.21
CA GLU A 159 -10.02 14.63 5.12
C GLU A 159 -8.95 13.56 5.40
N PRO A 160 -8.73 13.16 6.66
CA PRO A 160 -7.79 12.12 7.03
C PRO A 160 -8.40 10.74 6.73
N LYS A 161 -7.72 9.97 5.86
CA LYS A 161 -8.18 8.65 5.39
C LYS A 161 -7.13 7.55 5.54
N HIS A 162 -5.86 7.92 5.62
CA HIS A 162 -4.73 6.99 5.59
C HIS A 162 -4.02 6.99 6.94
N VAL A 163 -3.81 5.80 7.49
CA VAL A 163 -3.04 5.62 8.72
C VAL A 163 -1.57 5.73 8.37
N ASP A 164 -0.92 6.73 8.94
CA ASP A 164 0.50 6.98 8.75
C ASP A 164 1.31 6.41 9.93
N HIS A 165 2.47 5.84 9.60
CA HIS A 165 3.33 5.13 10.52
C HIS A 165 4.79 5.34 10.17
N SER A 166 5.65 5.31 11.19
CA SER A 166 7.09 5.34 10.98
C SER A 166 7.55 4.01 10.39
N HIS A 167 8.19 4.04 9.22
CA HIS A 167 8.79 2.86 8.62
C HIS A 167 10.01 2.32 9.40
N LEU A 168 10.57 3.12 10.31
CA LEU A 168 11.67 2.72 11.20
C LEU A 168 11.17 2.01 12.47
N THR A 169 10.13 2.54 13.12
CA THR A 169 9.67 2.04 14.43
C THR A 169 8.37 1.25 14.37
N GLY A 170 7.64 1.32 13.24
CA GLY A 170 6.28 0.78 13.10
C GLY A 170 5.22 1.55 13.91
N LEU A 171 5.61 2.61 14.65
CA LEU A 171 4.70 3.38 15.47
C LEU A 171 3.78 4.24 14.62
N LEU A 172 2.51 4.27 14.99
CA LEU A 172 1.52 5.12 14.35
C LEU A 172 1.72 6.57 14.78
N ARG A 173 1.82 7.45 13.80
CA ARG A 173 1.98 8.89 14.02
C ARG A 173 0.63 9.61 13.98
N GLY A 174 -0.23 9.26 13.03
CA GLY A 174 -1.52 9.91 12.86
C GLY A 174 -2.32 9.37 11.68
N VAL A 175 -3.43 10.06 11.35
CA VAL A 175 -4.23 9.79 10.16
C VAL A 175 -4.15 10.99 9.22
N LEU A 176 -3.66 10.77 8.01
CA LEU A 176 -3.39 11.81 7.02
C LEU A 176 -4.33 11.71 5.82
N CYS A 177 -4.42 12.80 5.04
CA CYS A 177 -5.07 12.73 3.73
C CYS A 177 -4.18 11.95 2.74
N PHE A 178 -4.78 11.47 1.65
CA PHE A 178 -4.06 10.69 0.62
C PHE A 178 -2.84 11.43 0.07
N LYS A 179 -2.98 12.72 -0.22
CA LYS A 179 -1.92 13.55 -0.78
C LYS A 179 -0.75 13.74 0.19
N CYS A 180 -1.00 14.09 1.44
CA CYS A 180 0.09 14.27 2.41
C CYS A 180 0.81 12.94 2.70
N ASN A 181 0.06 11.84 2.85
CA ASN A 181 0.66 10.52 3.07
C ASN A 181 1.53 10.08 1.88
N GLY A 182 1.04 10.25 0.65
CA GLY A 182 1.82 9.95 -0.54
C GLY A 182 3.02 10.89 -0.71
N GLY A 183 2.86 12.17 -0.36
CA GLY A 183 3.91 13.19 -0.42
C GLY A 183 5.07 12.86 0.50
N LEU A 184 4.80 12.46 1.75
CA LEU A 184 5.84 11.98 2.67
C LEU A 184 6.67 10.84 2.06
N GLY A 185 5.99 9.87 1.42
CA GLY A 185 6.65 8.78 0.73
C GLY A 185 7.49 9.20 -0.49
N GLN A 186 7.09 10.25 -1.22
CA GLN A 186 7.89 10.78 -2.35
C GLN A 186 9.20 11.44 -1.89
N PHE A 187 9.21 11.98 -0.67
CA PHE A 187 10.40 12.51 -0.01
C PHE A 187 11.10 11.48 0.87
N SER A 188 10.77 10.18 0.73
CA SER A 188 11.37 9.09 1.50
C SER A 188 11.29 9.26 3.02
N ASP A 189 10.23 9.93 3.52
CA ASP A 189 10.09 10.31 4.93
C ASP A 189 11.29 11.10 5.49
N ASP A 190 11.97 11.88 4.66
CA ASP A 190 13.09 12.74 5.07
C ASP A 190 12.62 14.16 5.41
N PRO A 191 12.66 14.58 6.69
CA PRO A 191 12.28 15.93 7.10
C PRO A 191 13.18 17.02 6.50
N ARG A 192 14.45 16.74 6.20
CA ARG A 192 15.36 17.74 5.60
C ARG A 192 15.01 18.00 4.16
N CYS A 193 14.83 16.94 3.37
CA CYS A 193 14.42 17.05 1.99
C CYS A 193 13.08 17.80 1.82
N LEU A 194 12.15 17.67 2.79
CA LEU A 194 10.92 18.47 2.85
C LEU A 194 11.18 19.96 3.16
N GLY A 195 12.12 20.27 4.06
CA GLY A 195 12.57 21.63 4.34
C GLY A 195 13.24 22.27 3.11
N ASP A 196 14.18 21.55 2.49
CA ASP A 196 14.85 21.98 1.26
C ASP A 196 13.85 22.21 0.12
N ALA A 197 12.82 21.37 0.01
CA ALA A 197 11.73 21.59 -0.95
C ALA A 197 10.95 22.88 -0.65
N ALA A 198 10.74 23.22 0.62
CA ALA A 198 10.06 24.47 0.99
C ALA A 198 10.92 25.70 0.63
N ASP A 199 12.23 25.65 0.91
CA ASP A 199 13.17 26.71 0.55
C ASP A 199 13.37 26.79 -0.98
N TYR A 200 13.27 25.65 -1.66
CA TYR A 200 13.26 25.56 -3.11
C TYR A 200 12.11 26.33 -3.74
N LEU A 201 10.89 26.11 -3.26
CA LEU A 201 9.70 26.83 -3.71
C LEU A 201 9.77 28.34 -3.43
N GLU A 202 10.46 28.74 -2.36
CA GLU A 202 10.61 30.14 -1.94
C GLU A 202 11.80 30.87 -2.57
N PHE A 203 12.58 30.22 -3.45
CA PHE A 203 13.82 30.76 -4.02
C PHE A 203 14.87 31.14 -2.96
N ASP A 204 14.88 30.43 -1.84
CA ASP A 204 15.74 30.72 -0.68
C ASP A 204 16.76 29.61 -0.41
N GLY A 205 16.77 28.59 -1.26
CA GLY A 205 17.70 27.46 -1.18
C GLY A 205 19.00 27.65 -1.97
N PRO A 206 19.95 26.71 -1.83
CA PRO A 206 21.21 26.73 -2.55
C PRO A 206 21.13 26.85 -4.07
N HIS A 207 20.10 26.24 -4.67
CA HIS A 207 19.82 26.32 -6.10
C HIS A 207 19.59 27.77 -6.56
N ALA A 208 18.81 28.56 -5.81
CA ALA A 208 18.49 29.95 -6.12
C ALA A 208 19.72 30.85 -5.92
N TYR A 209 20.53 30.58 -4.91
CA TYR A 209 21.82 31.25 -4.74
C TYR A 209 22.75 30.99 -5.93
N ARG A 210 22.85 29.73 -6.38
CA ARG A 210 23.65 29.36 -7.56
C ARG A 210 23.15 30.06 -8.82
N MET A 211 21.84 30.09 -9.03
CA MET A 211 21.20 30.83 -10.13
C MET A 211 21.54 32.31 -10.07
N THR A 212 21.49 32.91 -8.88
CA THR A 212 21.81 34.34 -8.68
C THR A 212 23.27 34.64 -9.00
N LEU A 213 24.20 33.75 -8.65
CA LEU A 213 25.62 33.93 -8.99
C LEU A 213 25.88 33.88 -10.51
N GLU A 214 25.19 33.00 -11.22
CA GLU A 214 25.41 32.78 -12.66
C GLU A 214 24.62 33.75 -13.55
N LEU A 215 23.40 34.12 -13.15
CA LEU A 215 22.47 34.93 -13.96
C LEU A 215 22.16 36.31 -13.36
N GLY A 216 22.57 36.59 -12.13
CA GLY A 216 22.16 37.79 -11.39
C GLY A 216 20.72 37.74 -10.85
N VAL A 217 19.99 36.65 -11.11
CA VAL A 217 18.59 36.44 -10.68
C VAL A 217 18.40 35.01 -10.16
N PRO A 218 17.48 34.77 -9.19
CA PRO A 218 17.33 33.46 -8.56
C PRO A 218 16.56 32.44 -9.42
N ALA A 219 15.98 32.87 -10.54
CA ALA A 219 15.14 32.07 -11.41
C ALA A 219 15.17 32.61 -12.84
N ILE A 220 14.83 31.78 -13.83
CA ILE A 220 14.65 32.22 -15.21
C ILE A 220 13.20 32.67 -15.40
N ASP A 221 12.98 33.92 -15.81
CA ASP A 221 11.64 34.38 -16.16
C ASP A 221 11.14 33.65 -17.43
N GLY A 222 10.18 32.76 -17.22
CA GLY A 222 9.58 31.99 -18.29
C GLY A 222 8.73 32.83 -19.25
N HIS A 223 8.42 34.10 -18.99
CA HIS A 223 7.59 34.90 -19.90
C HIS A 223 8.36 35.49 -21.08
N ALA A 224 9.65 35.80 -20.91
CA ALA A 224 10.45 36.50 -21.91
C ALA A 224 10.52 35.78 -23.27
N HIS A 225 10.56 34.44 -23.27
CA HIS A 225 10.70 33.64 -24.50
C HIS A 225 9.44 32.86 -24.94
N ARG A 226 8.28 33.07 -24.28
CA ARG A 226 7.00 32.45 -24.67
C ARG A 226 6.36 33.12 -25.89
N ARG A 227 6.73 34.36 -26.22
CA ARG A 227 6.20 35.08 -27.38
C ARG A 227 6.81 34.46 -28.65
N ALA A 228 6.04 33.61 -29.32
CA ALA A 228 6.29 33.32 -30.73
C ALA A 228 6.33 34.67 -31.47
N GLY A 229 7.37 34.88 -32.29
CA GLY A 229 7.44 36.08 -33.13
C GLY A 229 6.12 36.22 -33.88
N VAL A 230 5.38 37.28 -33.58
CA VAL A 230 4.28 37.73 -34.44
C VAL A 230 4.97 38.69 -35.40
N THR A 231 4.85 38.43 -36.70
CA THR A 231 5.30 39.42 -37.68
C THR A 231 4.48 40.70 -37.52
N LEU A 232 4.98 41.83 -38.00
CA LEU A 232 4.20 43.09 -38.05
C LEU A 232 2.86 42.91 -38.82
N SER A 233 2.72 41.88 -39.65
CA SER A 233 1.50 41.49 -40.37
C SER A 233 0.48 40.69 -39.53
N GLY A 234 0.79 40.36 -38.27
CA GLY A 234 -0.11 39.56 -37.41
C GLY A 234 -0.06 38.05 -37.64
N GLU A 235 0.85 37.58 -38.49
CA GLU A 235 1.00 36.14 -38.78
C GLU A 235 1.81 35.45 -37.67
N LYS A 236 1.26 34.34 -37.16
CA LYS A 236 1.96 33.50 -36.17
C LYS A 236 3.11 32.77 -36.85
N VAL A 237 4.35 33.08 -36.52
CA VAL A 237 5.51 32.32 -37.00
C VAL A 237 5.44 30.90 -36.43
N ARG A 238 5.33 29.89 -37.31
CA ARG A 238 5.49 28.48 -36.93
C ARG A 238 6.97 28.24 -36.64
N LEU A 239 7.32 28.15 -35.36
CA LEU A 239 8.66 27.75 -34.94
C LEU A 239 8.89 26.28 -35.31
N SER A 240 9.91 26.03 -36.14
CA SER A 240 10.46 24.70 -36.42
C SER A 240 11.14 24.16 -35.16
N GLY A 241 10.83 22.91 -34.77
CA GLY A 241 11.44 22.26 -33.60
C GLY A 241 10.80 20.94 -33.22
N SER A 242 11.50 20.11 -32.46
CA SER A 242 10.98 18.82 -31.95
C SER A 242 9.80 19.03 -31.00
N ASN A 243 8.98 17.99 -30.76
CA ASN A 243 7.87 18.07 -29.79
C ASN A 243 8.33 18.53 -28.40
N ARG A 244 9.53 18.11 -27.98
CA ARG A 244 10.16 18.53 -26.72
C ARG A 244 10.50 20.03 -26.74
N GLN A 245 11.11 20.54 -27.81
CA GLN A 245 11.46 21.96 -27.93
C GLN A 245 10.20 22.84 -27.91
N ASN A 246 9.14 22.42 -28.61
CA ASN A 246 7.87 23.13 -28.60
C ASN A 246 7.19 23.08 -27.23
N HIS A 247 7.32 21.98 -26.50
CA HIS A 247 6.83 21.87 -25.13
C HIS A 247 7.56 22.83 -24.18
N LEU A 248 8.89 22.84 -24.19
CA LEU A 248 9.71 23.70 -23.33
C LEU A 248 9.41 25.19 -23.56
N ARG A 249 9.36 25.60 -24.83
CA ARG A 249 9.06 27.00 -25.20
C ARG A 249 7.68 27.44 -24.76
N ARG A 250 6.65 26.62 -24.98
CA ARG A 250 5.25 26.99 -24.68
C ARG A 250 4.97 26.99 -23.19
N ARG A 251 5.52 26.01 -22.45
CA ARG A 251 5.20 25.81 -21.03
C ARG A 251 6.10 26.59 -20.09
N TYR A 252 7.40 26.58 -20.35
CA TYR A 252 8.40 27.13 -19.44
C TYR A 252 9.06 28.39 -19.99
N GLY A 253 8.93 28.67 -21.30
CA GLY A 253 9.61 29.81 -21.94
C GLY A 253 11.12 29.71 -21.90
N ILE A 254 11.64 28.49 -22.02
CA ILE A 254 13.07 28.23 -22.16
C ILE A 254 13.31 27.34 -23.40
N HIS A 255 14.54 27.35 -23.90
CA HIS A 255 15.01 26.46 -24.96
C HIS A 255 15.67 25.21 -24.40
N GLU A 256 15.92 24.23 -25.27
CA GLU A 256 16.63 23.01 -24.90
C GLU A 256 18.06 23.31 -24.39
N ALA A 257 18.70 24.35 -24.93
CA ALA A 257 20.00 24.83 -24.46
C ALA A 257 19.94 25.32 -23.02
N ASP A 258 18.91 26.09 -22.65
CA ASP A 258 18.72 26.59 -21.29
C ASP A 258 18.42 25.46 -20.31
N ALA A 259 17.59 24.49 -20.71
CA ALA A 259 17.30 23.31 -19.89
C ALA A 259 18.55 22.42 -19.69
N ARG A 260 19.39 22.30 -20.72
CA ARG A 260 20.67 21.58 -20.63
C ARG A 260 21.65 22.33 -19.74
N TRP A 261 21.74 23.65 -19.89
CA TRP A 261 22.56 24.50 -19.03
C TRP A 261 22.14 24.41 -17.56
N LEU A 262 20.83 24.43 -17.26
CA LEU A 262 20.31 24.20 -15.89
C LEU A 262 20.71 22.83 -15.34
N LEU A 263 20.62 21.78 -16.16
CA LEU A 263 21.02 20.44 -15.78
C LEU A 263 22.53 20.34 -15.51
N ASP A 264 23.35 20.94 -16.36
CA ASP A 264 24.81 20.98 -16.23
C ASP A 264 25.23 21.81 -15.01
N LEU A 265 24.53 22.92 -14.75
CA LEU A 265 24.75 23.76 -13.56
C LEU A 265 24.52 22.99 -12.26
N GLN A 266 23.56 22.07 -12.26
CA GLN A 266 23.26 21.17 -11.14
C GLN A 266 24.07 19.87 -11.15
N GLY A 267 25.00 19.71 -12.09
CA GLY A 267 25.80 18.50 -12.24
C GLY A 267 24.98 17.24 -12.58
N GLY A 268 23.79 17.40 -13.17
CA GLY A 268 22.87 16.30 -13.50
C GLY A 268 21.94 15.84 -12.37
N TRP A 269 22.01 16.46 -11.18
CA TRP A 269 21.28 16.01 -9.98
C TRP A 269 20.11 16.93 -9.63
N CYS A 270 19.15 16.38 -8.90
CA CYS A 270 17.99 17.12 -8.38
C CYS A 270 18.42 18.33 -7.54
N ALA A 271 17.82 19.50 -7.80
CA ALA A 271 18.08 20.75 -7.07
C ALA A 271 17.63 20.71 -5.60
N ILE A 272 16.75 19.76 -5.26
CA ILE A 272 16.16 19.63 -3.92
C ILE A 272 16.95 18.58 -3.14
N CYS A 273 16.83 17.30 -3.52
CA CYS A 273 17.44 16.23 -2.74
C CYS A 273 18.93 16.00 -3.03
N GLY A 274 19.45 16.43 -4.19
CA GLY A 274 20.82 16.12 -4.59
C GLY A 274 21.13 14.63 -4.85
N ASP A 275 20.20 13.71 -4.59
CA ASP A 275 20.45 12.26 -4.54
C ASP A 275 19.87 11.45 -5.70
N ALA A 276 19.08 12.08 -6.56
CA ALA A 276 18.49 11.45 -7.72
C ALA A 276 18.77 12.26 -8.99
N PRO A 277 18.86 11.61 -10.17
CA PRO A 277 19.04 12.31 -11.43
C PRO A 277 17.87 13.27 -11.66
N ALA A 278 18.19 14.48 -12.12
CA ALA A 278 17.16 15.44 -12.47
C ALA A 278 16.57 15.13 -13.84
N GLU A 279 15.24 15.11 -13.92
CA GLU A 279 14.51 14.68 -15.11
C GLU A 279 13.49 15.72 -15.57
N HIS A 280 13.08 16.61 -14.67
CA HIS A 280 11.97 17.54 -14.87
C HIS A 280 12.45 18.99 -14.70
N VAL A 281 12.05 19.86 -15.62
CA VAL A 281 12.16 21.32 -15.43
C VAL A 281 11.04 21.71 -14.46
N ASP A 282 11.41 22.15 -13.27
CA ASP A 282 10.48 22.70 -12.29
C ASP A 282 10.24 24.18 -12.56
N HIS A 283 9.02 24.62 -12.28
CA HIS A 283 8.61 26.00 -12.46
C HIS A 283 7.58 26.38 -11.42
N ASP A 284 7.56 27.67 -11.12
CA ASP A 284 6.51 28.27 -10.34
C ASP A 284 5.20 28.32 -11.15
N HIS A 285 4.12 27.83 -10.57
CA HIS A 285 2.84 27.71 -11.26
C HIS A 285 2.08 29.05 -11.38
N GLU A 286 2.44 30.06 -10.59
CA GLU A 286 1.81 31.39 -10.62
C GLU A 286 2.52 32.31 -11.62
N THR A 287 3.84 32.41 -11.50
CA THR A 287 4.71 33.30 -12.28
C THR A 287 5.31 32.64 -13.51
N GLY A 288 5.29 31.30 -13.59
CA GLY A 288 5.93 30.58 -14.67
C GLY A 288 7.47 30.63 -14.65
N ALA A 289 8.09 31.17 -13.60
CA ALA A 289 9.53 31.24 -13.43
C ALA A 289 10.13 29.85 -13.25
N VAL A 290 11.18 29.54 -13.99
CA VAL A 290 11.89 28.25 -13.88
C VAL A 290 12.83 28.32 -12.69
N ARG A 291 12.60 27.44 -11.71
CA ARG A 291 13.37 27.36 -10.47
C ARG A 291 14.64 26.52 -10.65
N GLY A 292 14.53 25.41 -11.39
CA GLY A 292 15.66 24.50 -11.67
C GLY A 292 15.19 23.14 -12.18
N MET A 293 16.03 22.13 -12.03
CA MET A 293 15.74 20.75 -12.42
C MET A 293 15.48 19.86 -11.20
N ALA A 294 14.39 19.11 -11.20
CA ALA A 294 14.00 18.21 -10.12
C ALA A 294 13.92 16.74 -10.59
N CYS A 295 14.11 15.80 -9.67
CA CYS A 295 13.80 14.38 -9.91
C CYS A 295 12.29 14.14 -9.91
N GLY A 296 11.84 13.01 -10.47
CA GLY A 296 10.41 12.66 -10.50
C GLY A 296 9.76 12.58 -9.10
N GLY A 297 10.51 12.13 -8.09
CA GLY A 297 10.06 12.04 -6.70
C GLY A 297 9.78 13.40 -6.08
N CYS A 298 10.79 14.27 -5.97
CA CYS A 298 10.63 15.62 -5.41
C CYS A 298 9.59 16.46 -6.18
N ASN A 299 9.59 16.41 -7.52
CA ASN A 299 8.60 17.13 -8.34
C ASN A 299 7.17 16.67 -8.05
N SER A 300 6.94 15.35 -7.99
CA SER A 300 5.62 14.80 -7.65
C SER A 300 5.25 15.05 -6.18
N GLY A 301 6.25 15.04 -5.29
CA GLY A 301 6.10 15.32 -3.87
C GLY A 301 5.63 16.75 -3.59
N MET A 302 6.28 17.75 -4.18
CA MET A 302 5.86 19.16 -4.09
C MET A 302 4.42 19.33 -4.56
N GLY A 303 4.07 18.76 -5.72
CA GLY A 303 2.70 18.79 -6.24
C GLY A 303 1.68 18.10 -5.33
N GLN A 304 2.06 17.04 -4.60
CA GLN A 304 1.18 16.41 -3.60
C GLN A 304 0.95 17.29 -2.37
N PHE A 305 1.95 18.07 -1.96
CA PHE A 305 1.79 19.09 -0.94
C PHE A 305 1.15 20.39 -1.46
N GLY A 306 0.85 20.45 -2.77
CA GLY A 306 0.18 21.57 -3.41
C GLY A 306 1.11 22.75 -3.66
N ASP A 307 2.40 22.49 -3.88
CA ASP A 307 3.43 23.51 -4.10
C ASP A 307 3.43 24.59 -3.01
N ASP A 308 3.13 24.18 -1.77
CA ASP A 308 2.95 25.04 -0.61
C ASP A 308 4.11 24.84 0.40
N PRO A 309 5.04 25.81 0.50
CA PRO A 309 6.17 25.75 1.44
C PRO A 309 5.74 25.55 2.90
N LEU A 310 4.57 26.06 3.29
CA LEU A 310 4.07 25.93 4.66
C LEU A 310 3.67 24.49 4.95
N THR A 311 3.01 23.84 3.99
CA THR A 311 2.61 22.44 4.12
C THR A 311 3.83 21.52 4.18
N LEU A 312 4.88 21.81 3.40
CA LEU A 312 6.14 21.07 3.42
C LEU A 312 6.85 21.16 4.78
N ARG A 313 6.98 22.36 5.36
CA ARG A 313 7.57 22.53 6.70
C ARG A 313 6.75 21.86 7.80
N ARG A 314 5.41 21.91 7.70
CA ARG A 314 4.53 21.14 8.60
C ARG A 314 4.75 19.63 8.46
N ALA A 315 4.96 19.13 7.24
CA ALA A 315 5.25 17.73 6.99
C ALA A 315 6.61 17.31 7.59
N ALA A 316 7.63 18.18 7.49
CA ALA A 316 8.92 17.95 8.14
C ALA A 316 8.79 17.89 9.68
N ASP A 317 8.10 18.87 10.27
CA ASP A 317 7.86 18.89 11.72
C ASP A 317 6.99 17.72 12.20
N TYR A 318 6.13 17.19 11.34
CA TYR A 318 5.34 15.99 11.60
C TYR A 318 6.24 14.75 11.71
N LEU A 319 7.19 14.59 10.79
CA LEU A 319 8.16 13.49 10.83
C LEU A 319 9.10 13.60 12.04
N LEU A 320 9.48 14.82 12.41
CA LEU A 320 10.28 15.11 13.62
C LEU A 320 9.50 14.93 14.93
N GLY A 321 8.19 14.66 14.88
CA GLY A 321 7.34 14.56 16.07
C GLY A 321 7.10 15.91 16.78
N GLN A 322 7.37 17.02 16.11
CA GLN A 322 7.26 18.38 16.63
C GLN A 322 5.93 19.06 16.27
N LEU A 323 5.24 18.55 15.24
CA LEU A 323 3.96 19.11 14.78
C LEU A 323 2.83 18.87 15.77
N VAL A 324 2.61 17.61 16.16
CA VAL A 324 1.45 17.19 16.96
C VAL A 324 1.88 16.99 18.41
N LYS A 325 1.27 17.77 19.32
CA LYS A 325 1.52 17.70 20.77
C LYS A 325 0.21 17.42 21.50
N GLU A 326 0.29 16.71 22.61
CA GLU A 326 -0.84 16.53 23.51
C GLU A 326 -0.79 17.61 24.60
N ILE A 327 -1.91 18.32 24.80
CA ILE A 327 -2.03 19.33 25.84
C ILE A 327 -3.07 18.90 26.87
N SER A 328 -2.81 19.21 28.15
CA SER A 328 -3.72 18.93 29.26
C SER A 328 -4.62 20.14 29.49
N LEU A 329 -5.94 19.92 29.49
CA LEU A 329 -6.95 20.91 29.81
C LEU A 329 -7.39 20.80 31.28
N PRO A 330 -7.95 21.89 31.86
CA PRO A 330 -8.57 21.83 33.18
C PRO A 330 -9.62 20.71 33.27
N GLY A 331 -9.61 19.93 34.34
CA GLY A 331 -10.50 18.78 34.53
C GLY A 331 -9.94 17.43 34.05
N GLY A 332 -8.65 17.36 33.69
CA GLY A 332 -7.96 16.10 33.38
C GLY A 332 -8.24 15.55 31.98
N VAL A 333 -8.85 16.35 31.10
CA VAL A 333 -9.07 16.02 29.69
C VAL A 333 -7.85 16.44 28.88
N SER A 334 -7.38 15.61 27.96
CA SER A 334 -6.33 15.97 27.00
C SER A 334 -6.87 16.17 25.60
N ARG A 335 -6.22 17.04 24.81
CA ARG A 335 -6.49 17.20 23.37
C ARG A 335 -5.21 17.35 22.57
N LEU A 336 -5.31 17.18 21.26
CA LEU A 336 -4.22 17.45 20.33
C LEU A 336 -4.08 18.96 20.06
N SER A 337 -2.83 19.39 19.94
CA SER A 337 -2.38 20.70 19.49
C SER A 337 -1.46 20.50 18.29
N PHE A 338 -1.74 21.14 17.16
CA PHE A 338 -0.95 20.98 15.93
C PHE A 338 -0.83 22.27 15.09
N THR A 339 -1.10 23.42 15.70
CA THR A 339 -0.86 24.75 15.14
C THR A 339 -0.11 25.63 16.14
N LEU A 340 0.59 26.63 15.63
CA LEU A 340 1.27 27.67 16.41
C LEU A 340 0.85 29.06 15.89
N PRO A 341 0.06 29.86 16.62
CA PRO A 341 -0.49 29.60 17.94
C PRO A 341 -1.43 28.38 17.99
N ASP A 342 -1.50 27.77 19.16
CA ASP A 342 -2.38 26.63 19.40
C ASP A 342 -3.86 27.04 19.27
N VAL A 343 -4.64 26.17 18.64
CA VAL A 343 -6.07 26.35 18.39
C VAL A 343 -6.76 25.04 18.71
N ASP A 344 -7.87 25.11 19.43
CA ASP A 344 -8.70 23.93 19.69
C ASP A 344 -9.39 23.49 18.39
N PRO A 345 -9.10 22.28 17.87
CA PRO A 345 -9.72 21.79 16.64
C PRO A 345 -11.25 21.75 16.69
N ALA A 346 -11.85 21.60 17.88
CA ALA A 346 -13.30 21.59 18.04
C ALA A 346 -13.95 22.97 17.83
N THR A 347 -13.17 24.05 17.88
CA THR A 347 -13.65 25.43 17.74
C THR A 347 -13.58 25.96 16.31
N VAL A 348 -12.86 25.26 15.41
CA VAL A 348 -12.67 25.70 14.02
C VAL A 348 -13.77 25.09 13.14
N PRO A 349 -14.62 25.91 12.49
CA PRO A 349 -15.64 25.39 11.57
C PRO A 349 -14.99 24.75 10.34
N ALA A 350 -15.76 23.92 9.62
CA ALA A 350 -15.30 23.35 8.35
C ALA A 350 -14.90 24.49 7.37
N GLY A 351 -13.68 24.43 6.85
CA GLY A 351 -13.10 25.48 6.00
C GLY A 351 -12.48 26.68 6.74
N GLY A 352 -12.59 26.75 8.08
CA GLY A 352 -12.03 27.83 8.90
C GLY A 352 -10.54 27.73 9.21
N TRP A 353 -9.83 26.73 8.67
CA TRP A 353 -8.44 26.44 9.01
C TRP A 353 -7.40 27.32 8.31
N GLU A 354 -7.79 28.04 7.25
CA GLU A 354 -6.89 28.85 6.43
C GLU A 354 -6.05 29.85 7.26
N PRO A 355 -6.66 30.71 8.12
CA PRO A 355 -5.89 31.71 8.86
C PRO A 355 -4.95 31.09 9.89
N HIS A 356 -5.36 29.96 10.48
CA HIS A 356 -4.56 29.22 11.46
C HIS A 356 -3.37 28.54 10.80
N ARG A 357 -3.55 28.01 9.58
CA ARG A 357 -2.46 27.43 8.79
C ARG A 357 -1.44 28.48 8.40
N GLU A 358 -1.88 29.65 7.96
CA GLU A 358 -0.96 30.75 7.62
C GLU A 358 -0.17 31.25 8.84
N ALA A 359 -0.83 31.41 9.99
CA ALA A 359 -0.17 31.82 11.23
C ALA A 359 0.89 30.81 11.67
N ASP A 360 0.55 29.52 11.65
CA ASP A 360 1.49 28.44 11.92
C ASP A 360 2.63 28.37 10.92
N GLY A 361 2.33 28.50 9.63
CA GLY A 361 3.33 28.52 8.59
C GLY A 361 4.36 29.64 8.76
N ARG A 362 3.92 30.86 9.12
CA ARG A 362 4.85 31.97 9.44
C ARG A 362 5.76 31.63 10.61
N HIS A 363 5.23 31.00 11.65
CA HIS A 363 6.02 30.59 12.82
C HIS A 363 7.06 29.53 12.45
N ARG A 364 6.66 28.48 11.72
CA ARG A 364 7.56 27.39 11.30
C ARG A 364 8.61 27.87 10.32
N ARG A 365 8.25 28.71 9.35
CA ARG A 365 9.20 29.33 8.43
C ARG A 365 10.31 30.07 9.19
N LYS A 366 9.95 30.84 10.22
CA LYS A 366 10.94 31.52 11.05
C LYS A 366 11.84 30.53 11.80
N ALA A 367 11.26 29.51 12.44
CA ALA A 367 12.01 28.51 13.18
C ALA A 367 13.01 27.72 12.30
N TRP A 368 12.61 27.36 11.09
CA TRP A 368 13.48 26.66 10.13
C TRP A 368 14.64 27.53 9.61
N LYS A 369 14.49 28.86 9.59
CA LYS A 369 15.57 29.79 9.24
C LYS A 369 16.55 30.03 10.39
N GLU A 370 16.08 29.93 11.63
CA GLU A 370 16.88 30.21 12.83
C GLU A 370 17.53 28.95 13.42
N GLY A 371 16.98 27.76 13.14
CA GLY A 371 17.55 26.47 13.53
C GLY A 371 18.40 25.88 12.42
N ASP A 372 19.69 25.73 12.69
CA ASP A 372 20.76 25.14 11.86
C ASP A 372 20.57 23.65 11.51
N GLY A 373 19.41 23.07 11.83
CA GLY A 373 18.85 21.95 11.10
C GLY A 373 19.85 20.84 10.73
N GLU A 374 20.66 20.37 11.69
CA GLU A 374 21.81 19.50 11.43
C GLU A 374 21.51 18.35 10.43
N GLY A 375 22.25 18.36 9.31
CA GLY A 375 22.21 17.45 8.15
C GLY A 375 22.78 18.13 6.88
N ARG A 376 23.53 17.41 6.02
CA ARG A 376 24.27 17.98 4.86
C ARG A 376 23.35 18.76 3.92
N ALA A 377 23.67 20.03 3.64
CA ALA A 377 22.96 20.81 2.64
C ALA A 377 23.22 20.23 1.24
N TRP A 378 22.34 20.51 0.26
CA TRP A 378 22.59 20.22 -1.17
C TRP A 378 23.98 20.68 -1.61
N VAL A 379 24.45 21.83 -1.09
CA VAL A 379 25.80 22.35 -1.37
C VAL A 379 26.86 21.35 -0.93
N ASP A 380 26.76 20.80 0.28
CA ASP A 380 27.74 19.86 0.81
C ASP A 380 27.76 18.56 -0.01
N LEU A 381 26.58 18.06 -0.38
CA LEU A 381 26.44 16.86 -1.22
C LEU A 381 26.98 17.10 -2.65
N CYS A 382 26.69 18.24 -3.25
CA CYS A 382 27.22 18.61 -4.56
C CYS A 382 28.73 18.82 -4.51
N LEU A 383 29.25 19.49 -3.49
CA LEU A 383 30.70 19.67 -3.29
C LEU A 383 31.40 18.33 -3.14
N GLU A 384 30.87 17.40 -2.33
CA GLU A 384 31.42 16.05 -2.21
C GLU A 384 31.41 15.29 -3.54
N LYS A 385 30.31 15.35 -4.30
CA LYS A 385 30.21 14.69 -5.61
C LYS A 385 31.17 15.31 -6.63
N ILE A 386 31.33 16.63 -6.62
CA ILE A 386 32.31 17.35 -7.44
C ILE A 386 33.73 16.93 -7.04
N PHE A 387 34.05 16.90 -5.75
CA PHE A 387 35.36 16.47 -5.26
C PHE A 387 35.65 15.00 -5.60
N ALA A 388 34.65 14.12 -5.50
CA ALA A 388 34.77 12.72 -5.91
C ALA A 388 35.03 12.58 -7.41
N ALA A 389 34.29 13.31 -8.25
CA ALA A 389 34.49 13.31 -9.70
C ALA A 389 35.86 13.89 -10.10
N LEU A 390 36.30 14.97 -9.44
CA LEU A 390 37.64 15.53 -9.63
C LEU A 390 38.72 14.52 -9.21
N ALA A 391 38.55 13.82 -8.09
CA ALA A 391 39.48 12.79 -7.62
C ALA A 391 39.60 11.61 -8.61
N GLU A 392 38.48 11.12 -9.16
CA GLU A 392 38.50 10.09 -10.21
C GLU A 392 39.23 10.56 -11.47
N SER A 393 39.00 11.82 -11.90
CA SER A 393 39.65 12.41 -13.06
C SER A 393 41.15 12.67 -12.86
N ALA A 394 41.58 12.89 -11.62
CA ALA A 394 43.00 13.02 -11.24
C ALA A 394 43.69 11.65 -11.14
N GLY A 395 42.99 10.62 -10.66
CA GLY A 395 43.47 9.24 -10.62
C GLY A 395 43.74 8.67 -12.01
N ARG A 396 42.85 8.92 -12.98
CA ARG A 396 43.05 8.49 -14.39
C ARG A 396 44.22 9.18 -15.07
N ARG A 397 44.60 10.39 -14.65
CA ARG A 397 45.76 11.14 -15.18
C ARG A 397 47.11 10.73 -14.58
N ARG A 398 47.12 9.99 -13.47
CA ARG A 398 48.35 9.44 -12.86
C ARG A 398 48.62 7.98 -13.26
N ALA A 399 47.65 7.32 -13.89
CA ALA A 399 47.71 5.91 -14.27
C ALA A 399 47.93 5.68 -15.79
N GLY A 400 48.07 6.75 -16.57
CA GLY A 400 48.56 6.74 -17.95
C GLY A 400 49.78 7.64 -18.04
#